data_AF-A0A3B8ZIE5-F1
#
_entry.id   AF-A0A3B8ZIE5-F1
#
_cell.length_a   1.000
_cell.length_b   1.000
_cell.length_c   1.000
_cell.angle_alpha   90.00
_cell.angle_beta   90.00
_cell.angle_gamma   90.00
#
_symmetry.space_group_name_H-M   'P 1'
#
loop_
_entity.id
_entity.type
_entity.pdbx_description
1 polymer ?
#
loop_
_entity_poly.entity_id
_entity_poly.type
_entity_poly.pdbx_seq_one_letter_code
_entity_poly.pdbx_strand_id
1 'polypeptide(L)'
;KHVATCLAVGVAGSIAIFAGEKPGSGGGILWPLFGATNQLLAGLALMVATIYLWRRSKPVAILAIPALLMLLIPGWAMTYSLVYDWIPQKNWLLVGFGSVILLLQIWMFIEGTLIWKRSKGVLEPQLEPLPESAPRRS
;
A
#
# COMPACT_ATOMS: atom_id res chain seq x y z
N LYS A 1 12.95 2.38 -23.67
CA LYS A 1 11.61 2.09 -23.10
C LYS A 1 11.42 0.63 -22.66
N HIS A 2 12.19 -0.35 -23.18
CA HIS A 2 12.11 -1.76 -22.74
C HIS A 2 13.17 -2.15 -21.69
N VAL A 3 14.18 -1.33 -21.46
CA VAL A 3 15.28 -1.60 -20.52
C VAL A 3 14.78 -1.84 -19.10
N ALA A 4 13.85 -1.01 -18.62
CA ALA A 4 13.25 -1.18 -17.28
C ALA A 4 12.44 -2.48 -17.17
N THR A 5 11.67 -2.83 -18.20
CA THR A 5 10.88 -4.06 -18.24
C THR A 5 11.77 -5.29 -18.31
N CYS A 6 12.81 -5.28 -19.14
CA CYS A 6 13.78 -6.37 -19.24
C CYS A 6 14.58 -6.54 -17.94
N LEU A 7 14.95 -5.46 -17.28
CA LEU A 7 15.62 -5.51 -15.98
C LEU A 7 14.69 -6.10 -14.91
N ALA A 8 13.42 -5.65 -14.85
CA ALA A 8 12.45 -6.14 -13.89
C ALA A 8 12.16 -7.63 -14.08
N VAL A 9 11.95 -8.07 -15.33
CA VAL A 9 11.74 -9.48 -15.67
C VAL A 9 13.00 -10.30 -15.41
N GLY A 10 14.18 -9.76 -15.71
CA GLY A 10 15.46 -10.43 -15.44
C GLY A 10 15.72 -10.64 -13.94
N VAL A 11 15.41 -9.65 -13.10
CA VAL A 11 15.52 -9.74 -11.64
C VAL A 11 14.46 -10.68 -11.06
N ALA A 12 13.21 -10.59 -11.51
CA ALA A 12 12.16 -11.50 -11.07
C ALA A 12 12.44 -12.95 -11.48
N GLY A 13 12.93 -13.16 -12.70
CA GLY A 13 13.32 -14.46 -13.23
C GLY A 13 14.52 -15.05 -12.50
N SER A 14 15.55 -14.24 -12.20
CA SER A 14 16.70 -14.70 -11.43
C SER A 14 16.31 -15.09 -10.00
N ILE A 15 15.45 -14.33 -9.33
CA ILE A 15 14.91 -14.70 -8.01
C ILE A 15 14.08 -15.99 -8.10
N ALA A 16 13.21 -16.13 -9.11
CA ALA A 16 12.37 -17.32 -9.25
C ALA A 16 13.18 -18.62 -9.48
N ILE A 17 14.30 -18.53 -10.19
CA ILE A 17 15.15 -19.68 -10.51
C ILE A 17 16.14 -19.98 -9.38
N PHE A 18 16.75 -18.96 -8.77
CA PHE A 18 17.89 -19.13 -7.89
C PHE A 18 17.61 -18.93 -6.38
N ALA A 19 16.47 -18.37 -5.99
CA ALA A 19 16.20 -18.10 -4.57
C ALA A 19 15.70 -19.32 -3.77
N GLY A 20 15.39 -20.44 -4.42
CA GLY A 20 14.86 -21.63 -3.76
C GLY A 20 15.79 -22.85 -3.87
N GLU A 21 15.60 -23.85 -2.99
CA GLU A 21 16.45 -25.05 -2.91
C GLU A 21 16.49 -25.90 -4.19
N LYS A 22 15.51 -25.74 -5.08
CA LYS A 22 15.44 -26.37 -6.39
C LYS A 22 15.16 -25.30 -7.44
N PRO A 23 15.72 -25.40 -8.67
CA PRO A 23 15.39 -24.48 -9.75
C PRO A 23 13.88 -24.43 -9.97
N GLY A 24 13.27 -23.26 -9.82
CA GLY A 24 11.82 -23.05 -9.95
C GLY A 24 11.03 -23.01 -8.63
N SER A 25 11.63 -23.30 -7.47
CA SER A 25 10.95 -23.13 -6.17
C SER A 25 10.95 -21.69 -5.65
N GLY A 26 11.68 -20.77 -6.30
CA GLY A 26 11.67 -19.34 -5.97
C GLY A 26 10.31 -18.67 -6.17
N GLY A 27 9.41 -19.25 -6.99
CA GLY A 27 8.02 -18.80 -7.09
C GLY A 27 7.25 -18.89 -5.77
N GLY A 28 7.53 -19.92 -4.96
CA GLY A 28 6.96 -20.06 -3.62
C GLY A 28 7.43 -18.99 -2.63
N ILE A 29 8.62 -18.45 -2.85
CA ILE A 29 9.18 -17.34 -2.06
C ILE A 29 8.61 -16.00 -2.53
N LEU A 30 8.46 -15.79 -3.84
CA LEU A 30 7.94 -14.55 -4.41
C LEU A 30 6.47 -14.28 -4.08
N TRP A 31 5.66 -15.34 -3.94
CA TRP A 31 4.22 -15.22 -3.73
C TRP A 31 3.85 -14.47 -2.44
N PRO A 32 4.44 -14.78 -1.26
CA PRO A 32 4.27 -13.98 -0.06
C PRO A 32 4.62 -12.50 -0.22
N LEU A 33 5.72 -12.15 -0.92
CA LEU A 33 6.09 -10.75 -1.15
C LEU A 33 5.06 -10.01 -1.99
N PHE A 34 4.57 -10.66 -3.05
CA PHE A 34 3.53 -10.10 -3.90
C PHE A 34 2.25 -9.84 -3.09
N GLY A 35 1.82 -10.83 -2.30
CA GLY A 35 0.67 -10.71 -1.42
C GLY A 35 0.80 -9.55 -0.42
N ALA A 36 1.95 -9.45 0.26
CA ALA A 36 2.21 -8.39 1.24
C ALA A 36 2.24 -6.99 0.60
N THR A 37 2.86 -6.85 -0.58
CA THR A 37 2.87 -5.57 -1.32
C THR A 37 1.47 -5.16 -1.78
N ASN A 38 0.67 -6.13 -2.26
CA ASN A 38 -0.72 -5.86 -2.66
C ASN A 38 -1.59 -5.44 -1.47
N GLN A 39 -1.38 -6.04 -0.30
CA GLN A 39 -2.05 -5.65 0.95
C GLN A 39 -1.70 -4.21 1.33
N LEU A 40 -0.43 -3.79 1.20
CA LEU A 40 -0.05 -2.39 1.41
C LEU A 40 -0.77 -1.44 0.46
N LEU A 41 -0.85 -1.77 -0.84
CA LEU A 41 -1.57 -0.94 -1.82
C LEU A 41 -3.06 -0.85 -1.51
N ALA A 42 -3.69 -1.97 -1.12
CA ALA A 42 -5.08 -2.00 -0.68
C ALA A 42 -5.28 -1.14 0.58
N GLY A 43 -4.39 -1.27 1.57
CA GLY A 43 -4.38 -0.45 2.78
C GLY A 43 -4.23 1.04 2.48
N LEU A 44 -3.34 1.42 1.56
CA LEU A 44 -3.15 2.80 1.11
C LEU A 44 -4.40 3.35 0.43
N ALA A 45 -4.98 2.59 -0.51
CA ALA A 45 -6.18 2.99 -1.23
C ALA A 45 -7.37 3.21 -0.26
N LEU A 46 -7.59 2.27 0.66
CA LEU A 46 -8.63 2.38 1.67
C LEU A 46 -8.38 3.55 2.63
N MET A 47 -7.12 3.78 3.04
CA MET A 47 -6.75 4.91 3.88
C MET A 47 -7.05 6.25 3.20
N VAL A 48 -6.63 6.41 1.93
CA VAL A 48 -6.89 7.62 1.13
C VAL A 48 -8.39 7.84 0.96
N ALA A 49 -9.15 6.79 0.61
CA ALA A 49 -10.61 6.88 0.45
C ALA A 49 -11.31 7.24 1.79
N THR A 50 -10.83 6.69 2.91
CA THR A 50 -11.36 7.01 4.23
C THR A 50 -11.10 8.48 4.58
N ILE A 51 -9.87 8.97 4.38
CA ILE A 51 -9.51 10.38 4.61
C ILE A 51 -10.32 11.30 3.68
N TYR A 52 -10.53 10.91 2.43
CA TYR A 52 -11.35 11.66 1.49
C TYR A 52 -12.79 11.86 1.99
N LEU A 53 -13.45 10.79 2.45
CA LEU A 53 -14.78 10.89 3.05
C LEU A 53 -14.78 11.68 4.36
N TRP A 54 -13.73 11.51 5.17
CA TRP A 54 -13.55 12.24 6.43
C TRP A 54 -13.49 13.75 6.22
N ARG A 55 -12.75 14.20 5.19
CA ARG A 55 -12.67 15.62 4.78
C ARG A 55 -14.03 16.21 4.40
N ARG A 56 -14.92 15.40 3.84
CA ARG A 56 -16.26 15.80 3.38
C ARG A 56 -17.34 15.62 4.47
N SER A 57 -16.96 15.29 5.69
CA SER A 57 -17.89 14.98 6.79
C SER A 57 -18.93 13.90 6.44
N LYS A 58 -18.54 12.93 5.58
CA LYS A 58 -19.39 11.79 5.20
C LYS A 58 -19.15 10.61 6.14
N PRO A 59 -20.10 9.66 6.26
CA PRO A 59 -19.88 8.44 7.04
C PRO A 59 -18.66 7.66 6.54
N VAL A 60 -17.67 7.45 7.42
CA VAL A 60 -16.39 6.81 7.08
C VAL A 60 -16.25 5.38 7.57
N ALA A 61 -17.13 4.91 8.46
CA ALA A 61 -16.97 3.65 9.19
C ALA A 61 -16.80 2.43 8.25
N ILE A 62 -17.56 2.41 7.14
CA ILE A 62 -17.54 1.32 6.14
C ILE A 62 -16.15 1.18 5.49
N LEU A 63 -15.37 2.27 5.36
CA LEU A 63 -14.02 2.24 4.81
C LEU A 63 -12.95 2.19 5.90
N ALA A 64 -13.16 2.90 7.00
CA ALA A 64 -12.20 3.01 8.10
C ALA A 64 -11.95 1.67 8.78
N ILE A 65 -13.00 0.85 8.97
CA ILE A 65 -12.87 -0.45 9.63
C ILE A 65 -12.03 -1.41 8.76
N PRO A 66 -12.35 -1.65 7.47
CA PRO A 66 -11.49 -2.42 6.58
C PRO A 66 -10.08 -1.85 6.45
N ALA A 67 -9.92 -0.52 6.37
CA ALA A 67 -8.61 0.12 6.31
C ALA A 67 -7.75 -0.24 7.54
N LEU A 68 -8.30 -0.11 8.74
CA LEU A 68 -7.60 -0.45 9.98
C LEU A 68 -7.20 -1.92 10.04
N LEU A 69 -8.12 -2.83 9.69
CA LEU A 69 -7.83 -4.26 9.65
C LEU A 69 -6.74 -4.59 8.63
N MET A 70 -6.78 -3.96 7.44
CA MET A 70 -5.77 -4.12 6.38
C MET A 70 -4.40 -3.57 6.74
N LEU A 71 -4.29 -2.63 7.69
CA LEU A 71 -3.00 -2.12 8.15
C LEU A 71 -2.46 -2.91 9.35
N LEU A 72 -3.35 -3.40 10.24
CA LEU A 72 -2.95 -4.05 11.49
C LEU A 72 -2.71 -5.55 11.34
N ILE A 73 -3.62 -6.28 10.69
CA ILE A 73 -3.53 -7.75 10.61
C ILE A 73 -2.31 -8.18 9.78
N PRO A 74 -2.06 -7.62 8.57
CA PRO A 74 -0.85 -7.92 7.81
C PRO A 74 0.43 -7.55 8.54
N GLY A 75 0.48 -6.40 9.22
CA GLY A 75 1.64 -5.98 10.01
C GLY A 75 1.98 -6.97 11.12
N TRP A 76 0.96 -7.48 11.83
CA TRP A 76 1.14 -8.53 12.83
C TRP A 76 1.65 -9.83 12.23
N ALA A 77 0.98 -10.33 11.18
CA ALA A 77 1.35 -11.57 10.51
C ALA A 77 2.77 -11.52 9.93
N MET A 78 3.15 -10.40 9.32
CA MET A 78 4.49 -10.16 8.80
C MET A 78 5.55 -10.13 9.89
N THR A 79 5.27 -9.49 11.03
CA THR A 79 6.19 -9.48 12.17
C THR A 79 6.40 -10.88 12.71
N TYR A 80 5.32 -11.66 12.81
CA TYR A 80 5.39 -13.07 13.23
C TYR A 80 6.26 -13.88 12.26
N SER A 81 6.00 -13.83 10.95
CA SER A 81 6.79 -14.59 9.97
C SER A 81 8.25 -14.13 9.90
N LEU A 82 8.52 -12.83 10.09
CA LEU A 82 9.89 -12.32 10.13
C LEU A 82 10.68 -12.95 11.29
N VAL A 83 10.10 -12.94 12.50
CA VAL A 83 10.78 -13.37 13.74
C VAL A 83 10.83 -14.88 13.88
N TYR A 84 9.74 -15.59 13.57
CA TYR A 84 9.60 -17.02 13.86
C TYR A 84 9.89 -17.92 12.66
N ASP A 85 9.74 -17.44 11.43
CA ASP A 85 9.97 -18.25 10.23
C ASP A 85 11.27 -17.84 9.51
N TRP A 86 11.37 -16.60 9.04
CA TRP A 86 12.39 -16.22 8.05
C TRP A 86 13.78 -15.99 8.64
N ILE A 87 13.88 -15.37 9.82
CA ILE A 87 15.17 -15.19 10.51
C ILE A 87 15.75 -16.55 10.92
N PRO A 88 15.02 -17.46 11.61
CA PRO A 88 15.54 -18.77 11.99
C PRO A 88 15.93 -19.65 10.80
N GLN A 89 15.13 -19.60 9.71
CA GLN A 89 15.42 -20.35 8.47
C GLN A 89 16.52 -19.69 7.61
N LYS A 90 17.11 -18.57 8.06
CA LYS A 90 18.13 -17.79 7.33
C LYS A 90 17.70 -17.38 5.93
N ASN A 91 16.41 -17.16 5.70
CA ASN A 91 15.89 -16.70 4.42
C ASN A 91 16.06 -15.18 4.29
N TRP A 92 17.30 -14.75 4.07
CA TRP A 92 17.67 -13.32 4.06
C TRP A 92 16.94 -12.50 3.00
N LEU A 93 16.50 -13.12 1.89
CA LEU A 93 15.70 -12.46 0.87
C LEU A 93 14.35 -12.03 1.45
N LEU A 94 13.62 -12.96 2.09
CA LEU A 94 12.35 -12.66 2.76
C LEU A 94 12.53 -11.70 3.94
N VAL A 95 13.61 -11.84 4.71
CA VAL A 95 13.93 -10.94 5.82
C VAL A 95 14.12 -9.51 5.33
N GLY A 96 14.89 -9.31 4.27
CA GLY A 96 15.18 -7.98 3.71
C GLY A 96 13.91 -7.30 3.17
N PHE A 97 13.22 -7.97 2.24
CA PHE A 97 11.99 -7.42 1.67
C PHE A 97 10.88 -7.26 2.72
N GLY A 98 10.72 -8.25 3.59
CA GLY A 98 9.71 -8.22 4.64
C GLY A 98 9.94 -7.07 5.63
N SER A 99 11.20 -6.79 5.96
CA SER A 99 11.56 -5.65 6.81
C SER A 99 11.24 -4.31 6.13
N VAL A 100 11.53 -4.16 4.83
CA VAL A 100 11.17 -2.94 4.08
C VAL A 100 9.65 -2.76 4.02
N ILE A 101 8.90 -3.81 3.72
CA ILE A 101 7.43 -3.79 3.68
C ILE A 101 6.87 -3.42 5.07
N LEU A 102 7.40 -4.00 6.14
CA LEU A 102 6.97 -3.69 7.50
C LEU A 102 7.28 -2.24 7.91
N LEU A 103 8.44 -1.72 7.53
CA LEU A 103 8.78 -0.30 7.74
C LEU A 103 7.81 0.63 7.00
N LEU A 104 7.48 0.31 5.74
CA LEU A 104 6.47 1.06 4.98
C LEU A 104 5.09 0.95 5.62
N GLN A 105 4.71 -0.22 6.14
CA GLN A 105 3.46 -0.44 6.86
C GLN A 105 3.36 0.47 8.11
N ILE A 106 4.43 0.54 8.90
CA ILE A 106 4.52 1.40 10.09
C ILE A 106 4.44 2.87 9.70
N TRP A 107 5.19 3.29 8.66
CA TRP A 107 5.12 4.65 8.12
C TRP A 107 3.68 5.01 7.74
N MET A 108 3.00 4.15 6.96
CA MET A 108 1.64 4.40 6.52
C MET A 108 0.67 4.55 7.70
N PHE A 109 0.84 3.76 8.75
CA PHE A 109 0.03 3.89 9.96
C PHE A 109 0.24 5.26 10.62
N ILE A 110 1.50 5.72 10.75
CA ILE A 110 1.84 7.03 11.30
C ILE A 110 1.21 8.15 10.44
N GLU A 111 1.46 8.15 9.13
CA GLU A 111 0.90 9.17 8.21
C GLU A 111 -0.62 9.21 8.24
N GLY A 112 -1.27 8.05 8.25
CA GLY A 112 -2.73 7.95 8.34
C GLY A 112 -3.27 8.66 9.58
N THR A 113 -2.65 8.44 10.75
CA THR A 113 -3.07 9.10 12.01
C THR A 113 -2.79 10.61 12.02
N LEU A 114 -1.67 11.04 11.42
CA LEU A 114 -1.33 12.46 11.32
C LEU A 114 -2.30 13.21 10.40
N ILE A 115 -2.59 12.65 9.23
CA ILE A 115 -3.52 13.25 8.25
C ILE A 115 -4.94 13.27 8.80
N TRP A 116 -5.38 12.21 9.49
CA TRP A 116 -6.72 12.15 10.10
C TRP A 116 -7.01 13.36 10.99
N LYS A 117 -6.05 13.75 11.83
CA LYS A 117 -6.16 14.91 12.72
C LYS A 117 -6.16 16.24 11.96
N ARG A 118 -5.37 16.35 10.89
CA ARG A 118 -5.20 17.59 10.09
C ARG A 118 -6.30 17.85 9.08
N SER A 119 -7.03 16.82 8.66
CA SER A 119 -7.89 16.88 7.47
C SER A 119 -9.34 17.29 7.75
N LYS A 120 -9.76 17.42 9.01
CA LYS A 120 -11.12 17.80 9.36
C LYS A 120 -11.37 19.28 9.00
N GLY A 121 -12.28 19.54 8.05
CA GLY A 121 -12.76 20.90 7.73
C GLY A 121 -12.13 21.59 6.51
N VAL A 122 -11.25 20.93 5.75
CA VAL A 122 -10.65 21.50 4.53
C VAL A 122 -11.52 21.18 3.31
N LEU A 123 -12.55 22.00 3.07
CA LEU A 123 -13.35 21.99 1.85
C LEU A 123 -12.68 22.84 0.76
N GLU A 124 -12.83 22.46 -0.51
CA GLU A 124 -12.34 23.24 -1.65
C GLU A 124 -12.93 24.66 -1.61
N PRO A 125 -12.15 25.71 -1.97
CA PRO A 125 -12.72 27.03 -2.23
C PRO A 125 -13.86 26.86 -3.24
N GLN A 126 -15.06 27.35 -2.90
CA GLN A 126 -16.16 27.31 -3.85
C GLN A 126 -15.74 28.15 -5.06
N LEU A 127 -15.75 27.53 -6.26
CA LEU A 127 -15.46 28.23 -7.49
C LEU A 127 -16.43 29.40 -7.62
N GLU A 128 -15.91 30.57 -8.01
CA GLU A 128 -16.75 31.72 -8.33
C GLU A 128 -17.81 31.28 -9.36
N PRO A 129 -19.08 31.66 -9.19
CA PRO A 129 -20.11 31.38 -10.17
C PRO A 129 -19.61 31.83 -11.54
N LEU A 130 -19.68 30.94 -12.53
CA LEU A 130 -19.32 31.30 -13.90
C LEU A 130 -20.09 32.57 -14.28
N PRO A 131 -19.43 33.61 -14.83
CA PRO A 131 -20.13 34.80 -15.26
C PRO A 131 -21.26 34.38 -16.19
N GLU A 132 -22.48 34.76 -15.83
CA GLU A 132 -23.68 34.42 -16.57
C GLU A 132 -23.45 34.78 -18.04
N SER A 133 -23.57 33.79 -18.92
CA SER A 133 -23.27 33.95 -20.34
C SER A 133 -24.04 35.16 -20.86
N ALA A 134 -23.30 36.17 -21.31
CA ALA A 134 -23.85 37.42 -21.85
C ALA A 134 -24.99 37.11 -22.82
N PRO A 135 -26.09 37.90 -22.81
CA PRO A 135 -27.28 37.61 -23.61
C PRO A 135 -26.87 37.38 -25.06
N ARG A 136 -27.17 36.19 -25.59
CA ARG A 136 -27.00 35.91 -27.03
C ARG A 136 -27.78 36.96 -27.78
N ARG A 137 -27.08 37.88 -28.43
CA ARG A 137 -27.72 38.81 -29.37
C ARG A 137 -28.34 37.96 -30.48
N SER A 138 -29.67 38.02 -30.55
CA SER A 138 -30.53 37.47 -31.60
C SER A 138 -30.18 38.03 -32.96
#